data_AF-A0A8T5W2M0-F1
#
_entry.id   AF-A0A8T5W2M0-F1
#
_cell.length_a   1.000
_cell.length_b   1.000
_cell.length_c   1.000
_cell.angle_alpha   90.00
_cell.angle_beta   90.00
_cell.angle_gamma   90.00
#
_symmetry.space_group_name_H-M   'P 1'
#
loop_
_entity.id
_entity.type
_entity.pdbx_description
1 polymer ?
#
loop_
_entity_poly.entity_id
_entity_poly.type
_entity_poly.pdbx_seq_one_letter_code
_entity_poly.pdbx_strand_id
1 'polypeptide(L)'
;MLNLPQKLAKLEKKGEIIKVGIVGVGQMGAGVATVISRMKGMDVLALADIIKEKAINIFEEIGVLRKNIFCSSDDPDECSRALEKGMRVAT
;
A
#
# COMPACT_ATOMS: atom_id res chain seq x y z
N MET A 1 15.26 13.01 14.69
CA MET A 1 13.79 13.25 14.69
C MET A 1 13.17 12.55 15.89
N LEU A 2 12.71 13.28 16.91
CA LEU A 2 12.08 12.69 18.09
C LEU A 2 10.56 12.57 17.88
N ASN A 3 9.95 11.53 18.44
CA ASN A 3 8.50 11.31 18.58
C ASN A 3 7.68 10.96 17.31
N LEU A 4 8.31 10.46 16.24
CA LEU A 4 7.61 10.04 15.01
C LEU A 4 6.53 8.95 15.27
N PRO A 5 6.83 7.85 15.98
CA PRO A 5 5.82 6.81 16.26
C PRO A 5 4.59 7.35 16.99
N GLN A 6 4.78 8.29 17.93
CA GLN A 6 3.69 8.93 18.66
C GLN A 6 2.84 9.82 17.76
N LYS A 7 3.44 10.53 16.80
CA LYS A 7 2.70 11.35 15.82
C LYS A 7 1.87 10.47 14.90
N LEU A 8 2.45 9.38 14.39
CA LEU A 8 1.75 8.42 13.54
C LEU A 8 0.60 7.72 14.27
N ALA A 9 0.81 7.30 15.52
CA ALA A 9 -0.27 6.74 16.34
C ALA A 9 -1.40 7.75 16.63
N LYS A 10 -1.10 9.06 16.68
CA LYS A 10 -2.12 10.10 16.80
C LYS A 10 -2.94 10.27 15.53
N LEU A 11 -2.34 10.13 14.34
CA LEU A 11 -3.07 10.14 13.07
C LEU A 11 -4.05 8.97 13.01
N GLU A 12 -3.57 7.76 13.29
CA GLU A 12 -4.41 6.55 13.28
C GLU A 12 -5.60 6.66 14.22
N LYS A 13 -5.39 7.19 15.43
CA LYS A 13 -6.47 7.43 16.41
C LYS A 13 -7.55 8.40 15.91
N LYS A 14 -7.23 9.28 14.96
CA LYS A 14 -8.18 10.19 14.30
C LYS A 14 -8.86 9.56 13.08
N GLY A 15 -8.52 8.32 12.73
CA GLY A 15 -8.95 7.68 11.48
C GLY A 15 -8.19 8.20 10.25
N GLU A 16 -7.09 8.92 10.45
CA GLU A 16 -6.24 9.42 9.37
C GLU A 16 -5.03 8.49 9.20
N ILE A 17 -4.66 8.22 7.95
CA ILE A 17 -3.46 7.44 7.61
C ILE A 17 -2.68 8.13 6.50
N ILE A 18 -1.37 7.99 6.52
CA ILE A 18 -0.52 8.33 5.39
C ILE A 18 -0.65 7.21 4.36
N LYS A 19 -1.17 7.57 3.19
CA LYS A 19 -1.38 6.69 2.05
C LYS A 19 -0.09 6.59 1.24
N VAL A 20 0.49 5.39 1.13
CA VAL A 20 1.77 5.17 0.47
C VAL A 20 1.58 4.40 -0.83
N GLY A 21 2.19 4.89 -1.90
CA GLY A 21 2.40 4.15 -3.15
C GLY A 21 3.88 3.83 -3.34
N ILE A 22 4.20 2.63 -3.85
CA ILE A 22 5.59 2.21 -4.11
C ILE A 22 5.72 1.79 -5.57
N VAL A 23 6.73 2.34 -6.25
CA VAL A 23 7.07 2.00 -7.64
C VAL A 23 8.34 1.15 -7.63
N GLY A 24 8.21 -0.07 -8.16
CA GLY A 24 9.21 -1.13 -8.12
C GLY A 24 9.14 -1.93 -6.81
N VAL A 25 8.70 -3.19 -6.90
CA VAL A 25 8.64 -4.12 -5.76
C VAL A 25 9.66 -5.24 -5.90
N GLY A 26 10.90 -4.87 -6.24
CA GLY A 26 12.07 -5.71 -6.00
C GLY A 26 12.37 -5.86 -4.49
N GLN A 27 13.57 -6.35 -4.15
CA GLN A 27 13.94 -6.62 -2.75
C GLN A 27 13.73 -5.41 -1.81
N MET A 28 14.11 -4.21 -2.25
CA MET A 28 13.96 -3.00 -1.43
C MET A 28 12.50 -2.55 -1.33
N GLY A 29 11.77 -2.47 -2.44
CA GLY A 29 10.37 -2.03 -2.43
C GLY A 29 9.47 -2.94 -1.61
N ALA A 30 9.66 -4.25 -1.74
CA ALA A 30 8.98 -5.26 -0.92
C ALA A 30 9.32 -5.12 0.58
N GLY A 31 10.59 -4.88 0.92
CA GLY A 31 11.03 -4.64 2.28
C GLY A 31 10.39 -3.39 2.89
N VAL A 32 10.33 -2.28 2.13
CA VAL A 32 9.66 -1.05 2.56
C VAL A 32 8.16 -1.29 2.76
N ALA A 33 7.49 -1.99 1.84
CA ALA A 33 6.09 -2.32 1.96
C ALA A 33 5.79 -3.13 3.24
N THR A 34 6.65 -4.11 3.52
CA THR A 34 6.56 -4.98 4.71
C THR A 34 6.79 -4.22 6.02
N VAL A 35 7.68 -3.23 6.04
CA VAL A 35 7.88 -2.39 7.22
C VAL A 35 6.67 -1.49 7.44
N ILE A 36 6.19 -0.82 6.39
CA ILE A 36 5.05 0.10 6.49
C ILE A 36 3.77 -0.62 6.90
N SER A 37 3.52 -1.84 6.42
CA SER A 37 2.33 -2.62 6.81
C SER A 37 2.25 -2.96 8.30
N ARG A 38 3.36 -2.81 9.03
CA ARG A 38 3.45 -3.01 10.48
C ARG A 38 3.48 -1.70 11.28
N MET A 39 3.44 -0.55 10.61
CA MET A 39 3.46 0.77 11.24
C MET A 39 2.04 1.28 11.49
N LYS A 40 1.87 2.05 12.57
CA LYS A 40 0.62 2.77 12.83
C LYS A 40 0.52 3.99 11.93
N GLY A 41 -0.70 4.38 11.56
CA GLY A 41 -0.97 5.65 10.88
C GLY A 41 -0.36 5.77 9.48
N MET A 42 0.08 4.67 8.89
CA MET A 42 0.59 4.57 7.53
C MET A 42 0.09 3.28 6.90
N ASP A 43 -0.08 3.28 5.58
CA ASP A 43 -0.49 2.07 4.87
C ASP A 43 -0.10 2.11 3.39
N VAL A 44 0.22 0.94 2.83
CA VAL A 44 0.63 0.79 1.43
C VAL A 44 -0.59 0.52 0.58
N LEU A 45 -1.11 1.53 -0.13
CA LEU A 45 -2.35 1.38 -0.89
C LEU A 45 -2.12 1.04 -2.37
N ALA A 46 -0.96 1.36 -2.91
CA ALA A 46 -0.64 1.10 -4.31
C ALA A 46 0.77 0.53 -4.47
N LEU A 47 0.91 -0.52 -5.28
CA LEU A 47 2.18 -1.09 -5.69
C LEU A 47 2.22 -1.13 -7.21
N ALA A 48 3.31 -0.64 -7.80
CA ALA A 48 3.54 -0.68 -9.24
C ALA A 48 4.80 -1.48 -9.55
N ASP A 49 4.74 -2.44 -10.46
CA ASP A 49 5.91 -3.16 -10.96
C ASP A 49 5.71 -3.61 -12.40
N ILE A 50 6.80 -3.66 -13.17
CA ILE A 50 6.75 -4.13 -14.57
C ILE A 50 6.20 -5.56 -14.67
N ILE A 51 6.36 -6.36 -13.60
CA ILE A 51 5.69 -7.65 -13.44
C ILE A 51 4.60 -7.49 -12.38
N LYS A 52 3.36 -7.20 -12.82
CA LYS A 52 2.19 -6.95 -11.95
C LYS A 52 2.00 -8.02 -10.86
N GLU A 53 2.26 -9.28 -11.19
CA GLU A 53 2.14 -10.39 -10.23
C GLU A 53 3.05 -10.23 -9.01
N LYS A 54 4.22 -9.58 -9.15
CA LYS A 54 5.08 -9.28 -8.00
C LYS A 54 4.39 -8.33 -7.02
N ALA A 55 3.78 -7.25 -7.53
CA ALA A 55 3.04 -6.29 -6.71
C ALA A 55 1.89 -6.98 -5.97
N ILE A 56 1.18 -7.90 -6.65
CA ILE A 56 0.10 -8.65 -6.05
C ILE A 56 0.60 -9.61 -4.95
N ASN A 57 1.68 -10.34 -5.22
CA ASN A 57 2.28 -11.26 -4.24
C ASN A 57 2.73 -10.52 -2.98
N ILE A 58 3.34 -9.34 -3.11
CA ILE A 58 3.74 -8.54 -1.95
C ILE A 58 2.52 -8.14 -1.11
N PHE A 59 1.40 -7.76 -1.75
CA PHE A 59 0.16 -7.49 -1.03
C PHE A 59 -0.35 -8.71 -0.26
N GLU A 60 -0.32 -9.90 -0.88
CA GLU A 60 -0.71 -11.15 -0.22
C GLU A 60 0.22 -11.49 0.95
N GLU A 61 1.54 -11.32 0.79
CA GLU A 61 2.56 -11.53 1.82
C GLU A 61 2.36 -10.61 3.04
N ILE A 62 1.91 -9.37 2.84
CA ILE A 62 1.58 -8.44 3.94
C ILE A 62 0.15 -8.59 4.46
N GLY A 63 -0.59 -9.62 4.02
CA GLY A 63 -1.89 -10.02 4.57
C GLY A 63 -3.12 -9.42 3.87
N VAL A 64 -2.96 -8.81 2.69
CA VAL A 64 -4.10 -8.33 1.89
C VAL A 64 -4.67 -9.50 1.09
N LEU A 65 -5.97 -9.75 1.24
CA LEU A 65 -6.66 -10.79 0.46
C LEU A 65 -6.74 -10.39 -1.01
N ARG A 66 -6.47 -11.33 -1.94
CA ARG A 66 -6.56 -11.12 -3.40
C ARG A 66 -7.83 -10.41 -3.85
N LYS A 67 -8.98 -10.76 -3.28
CA LYS A 67 -10.29 -10.13 -3.60
C LYS A 67 -10.36 -8.62 -3.30
N ASN A 68 -9.46 -8.11 -2.47
CA ASN A 68 -9.34 -6.70 -2.11
C ASN A 68 -8.26 -5.99 -2.93
N ILE A 69 -7.66 -6.66 -3.93
CA ILE A 69 -6.62 -6.12 -4.80
C ILE A 69 -7.23 -5.90 -6.18
N PHE A 70 -7.33 -4.64 -6.56
CA PHE A 70 -7.67 -4.22 -7.91
C PHE A 70 -6.41 -4.25 -8.78
N CYS A 71 -6.44 -5.07 -9.82
CA CYS A 71 -5.35 -5.21 -10.78
C CYS A 71 -5.77 -4.52 -12.07
N SER A 72 -5.24 -3.31 -12.34
CA SER A 72 -5.67 -2.49 -13.47
C SER A 72 -4.75 -2.64 -14.70
N SER A 73 -5.32 -2.38 -15.88
CA SER A 73 -4.61 -2.11 -17.12
C SER A 73 -4.39 -0.60 -17.26
N ASP A 74 -3.40 -0.08 -16.55
CA ASP A 74 -2.72 1.19 -16.82
C ASP A 74 -3.58 2.49 -16.81
N ASP A 75 -4.87 2.42 -16.49
CA ASP A 75 -5.76 3.58 -16.31
C ASP A 75 -5.68 4.16 -14.88
N PRO A 76 -5.16 5.38 -14.69
CA PRO A 76 -5.10 6.04 -13.39
C PRO A 76 -6.48 6.33 -12.77
N ASP A 77 -7.51 6.56 -13.58
CA ASP A 77 -8.86 6.89 -13.08
C ASP A 77 -9.54 5.64 -12.49
N GLU A 78 -9.37 4.48 -13.12
CA GLU A 78 -9.79 3.20 -12.55
C GLU A 78 -9.07 2.89 -11.24
N CYS A 79 -7.75 3.11 -11.19
CA CYS A 79 -6.97 2.95 -9.97
C CYS A 79 -7.48 3.87 -8.84
N SER A 80 -7.79 5.13 -9.16
CA SER A 80 -8.30 6.09 -8.18
C SER A 80 -9.66 5.66 -7.62
N ARG A 81 -10.58 5.23 -8.48
CA ARG A 81 -11.89 4.68 -8.07
C ARG A 81 -11.74 3.43 -7.20
N ALA A 82 -10.75 2.58 -7.48
CA ALA A 82 -10.46 1.40 -6.69
C ALA A 82 -9.99 1.76 -5.27
N LEU A 83 -9.08 2.73 -5.16
CA LEU A 83 -8.60 3.24 -3.86
C LEU A 83 -9.73 3.84 -3.03
N GLU A 84 -10.64 4.60 -3.64
CA GLU A 84 -11.82 5.16 -2.96
C GLU A 84 -12.76 4.08 -2.41
N LYS A 85 -12.86 2.94 -3.09
CA LYS A 85 -13.62 1.76 -2.63
C LYS A 85 -12.89 0.97 -1.53
N GLY A 86 -11.72 1.42 -1.09
CA GLY A 86 -10.91 0.73 -0.07
C GLY A 86 -10.14 -0.47 -0.61
N MET A 87 -10.03 -0.63 -1.93
CA MET A 87 -9.20 -1.66 -2.54
C MET A 87 -7.73 -1.24 -2.57
N ARG A 88 -6.83 -2.21 -2.59
CA ARG A 88 -5.42 -2.00 -2.95
C ARG A 88 -5.27 -2.01 -4.45
N VAL A 89 -4.32 -1.25 -4.98
CA VAL A 89 -4.05 -1.19 -6.41
C VAL A 89 -2.71 -1.83 -6.71
N ALA A 90 -2.71 -2.83 -7.59
CA ALA A 90 -1.51 -3.39 -8.19
C ALA A 90 -1.50 -3.09 -9.68
N THR A 91 -0.42 -2.47 -10.18
CA THR A 91 -0.24 -2.09 -11.59
C THR A 91 1.15 -2.39 -12.10
#